data_AF-A0A965DTJ1-F1
#
_entry.id   AF-A0A965DTJ1-F1
#
_cell.length_a   1.000
_cell.length_b   1.000
_cell.length_c   1.000
_cell.angle_alpha   90.00
_cell.angle_beta   90.00
_cell.angle_gamma   90.00
#
_symmetry.space_group_name_H-M   'P 1'
#
loop_
_entity.id
_entity.type
_entity.pdbx_description
1 polymer ?
#
loop_
_entity_poly.entity_id
_entity_poly.type
_entity_poly.pdbx_seq_one_letter_code
_entity_poly.pdbx_strand_id
1 'polypeptide(L)'
;MARNVGDPTAVEQRSVDWVPHSERHGKVRDLGNVWFVGNVNLTAMATGVVALSIGANLIWTLIAIVLGSLFGTFFMAFHSAQGPQLGLPQLVQSRAQFGYIGAAVTVWIFALINYWAYNTSDAILSGGAINALIPSIPASIGFIIAAVVASVIAIYGYDQIHAVNKILLWPSIVIMALLTVGVFTRGSFPAGAFDLGNFQLAPFMTVFVIIAGFQLGWAPYVSDYSRYLPGNIGVGPTFKWTYLPSALSGVWVFGMGAFASSPDGTLTPIAAFKAVGDSIFNGFGLIALVILLLGLLAVMAINAYGGSLALISMLDSFKPVKPTKTIRMTAVILMGVAVWATAAIVGEAKFNVFYGNALVFLAYLFTPWTAINLIDYFFVRKGSYVIKEIFKKDGIYGSWGWRGNLAYLIGILVMIPFFVTSPYVGPIAQSLGSVDYSIFV
;
A
#
# COMPACT_ATOMS: atom_id res chain seq x y z
N MET A 1 -16.96 27.38 17.29
CA MET A 1 -17.84 26.23 16.99
C MET A 1 -17.14 24.98 17.48
N ALA A 2 -17.75 24.25 18.42
CA ALA A 2 -17.26 22.94 18.82
C ALA A 2 -17.26 22.02 17.59
N ARG A 3 -16.14 21.38 17.32
CA ARG A 3 -16.00 20.46 16.18
C ARG A 3 -16.62 19.13 16.58
N ASN A 4 -17.44 18.53 15.72
CA ASN A 4 -17.95 17.16 15.90
C ASN A 4 -16.79 16.18 15.64
N VAL A 5 -15.93 16.00 16.64
CA VAL A 5 -14.79 15.08 16.58
C VAL A 5 -15.34 13.65 16.69
N GLY A 6 -15.09 12.81 15.67
CA GLY A 6 -15.49 11.40 15.66
C GLY A 6 -16.89 11.12 15.07
N ASP A 7 -17.51 12.08 14.38
CA ASP A 7 -18.74 11.86 13.62
C ASP A 7 -18.41 11.38 12.19
N PRO A 8 -18.71 10.12 11.82
CA PRO A 8 -18.37 9.58 10.51
C PRO A 8 -19.13 10.22 9.35
N THR A 9 -20.10 11.11 9.62
CA THR A 9 -20.84 11.86 8.60
C THR A 9 -20.26 13.26 8.33
N ALA A 10 -19.28 13.70 9.11
CA ALA A 10 -18.65 15.01 8.96
C ALA A 10 -17.52 15.00 7.91
N VAL A 11 -17.38 16.09 7.15
CA VAL A 11 -16.29 16.25 6.16
C VAL A 11 -14.97 16.50 6.88
N GLU A 12 -13.94 15.73 6.53
CA GLU A 12 -12.59 15.83 7.10
C GLU A 12 -11.97 17.22 6.89
N GLN A 13 -11.61 17.86 8.02
CA GLN A 13 -11.08 19.22 8.04
C GLN A 13 -9.57 19.28 8.32
N ARG A 14 -8.99 18.28 8.99
CA ARG A 14 -7.56 18.24 9.36
C ARG A 14 -6.81 17.49 8.27
N SER A 15 -6.48 18.20 7.19
CA SER A 15 -5.70 17.63 6.08
C SER A 15 -4.27 17.30 6.52
N VAL A 16 -3.35 18.26 6.39
CA VAL A 16 -1.95 18.10 6.80
C VAL A 16 -1.64 18.69 8.18
N ASP A 17 -2.64 19.28 8.81
CA ASP A 17 -2.50 19.91 10.12
C ASP A 17 -2.19 18.90 11.22
N TRP A 18 -1.54 19.39 12.26
CA TRP A 18 -1.36 18.66 13.50
C TRP A 18 -2.69 18.43 14.23
N VAL A 19 -2.85 17.23 14.79
CA VAL A 19 -4.01 16.84 15.60
C VAL A 19 -3.77 17.19 17.08
N PRO A 20 -4.52 18.16 17.65
CA PRO A 20 -4.40 18.52 19.06
C PRO A 20 -4.79 17.38 19.99
N HIS A 21 -4.16 17.34 21.18
CA HIS A 21 -4.46 16.30 22.17
C HIS A 21 -5.94 16.19 22.55
N SER A 22 -6.69 17.30 22.56
CA SER A 22 -8.13 17.32 22.83
C SER A 22 -8.99 16.73 21.69
N GLU A 23 -8.44 16.66 20.48
CA GLU A 23 -9.08 16.05 19.30
C GLU A 23 -8.62 14.60 19.09
N ARG A 24 -7.81 14.03 20.00
CA ARG A 24 -7.36 12.64 19.91
C ARG A 24 -8.35 11.69 20.59
N HIS A 25 -8.72 10.62 19.89
CA HIS A 25 -9.74 9.65 20.28
C HIS A 25 -9.47 8.26 19.70
N GLY A 26 -10.41 7.33 19.90
CA GLY A 26 -10.34 5.98 19.36
C GLY A 26 -9.56 5.00 20.24
N LYS A 27 -9.60 3.71 19.86
CA LYS A 27 -8.88 2.64 20.56
C LYS A 27 -7.81 2.09 19.64
N VAL A 28 -6.62 1.83 20.17
CA VAL A 28 -5.49 1.29 19.39
C VAL A 28 -5.84 0.01 18.63
N ARG A 29 -6.74 -0.83 19.17
CA ARG A 29 -7.22 -2.05 18.51
C ARG A 29 -7.98 -1.80 17.20
N ASP A 30 -8.54 -0.60 17.03
CA ASP A 30 -9.30 -0.26 15.84
C ASP A 30 -8.38 -0.10 14.61
N LEU A 31 -7.07 0.14 14.83
CA LEU A 31 -6.05 0.02 13.77
C LEU A 31 -6.05 -1.38 13.15
N GLY A 32 -6.31 -2.41 13.96
CA GLY A 32 -6.33 -3.78 13.47
C GLY A 32 -7.41 -4.01 12.42
N ASN A 33 -8.56 -3.35 12.53
CA ASN A 33 -9.61 -3.46 11.53
C ASN A 33 -9.17 -2.80 10.21
N VAL A 34 -8.52 -1.64 10.30
CA VAL A 34 -8.02 -0.88 9.14
C VAL A 34 -6.99 -1.69 8.37
N TRP A 35 -5.99 -2.25 9.05
CA TRP A 35 -4.91 -2.97 8.39
C TRP A 35 -5.27 -4.40 7.98
N PHE A 36 -6.23 -5.01 8.67
CA PHE A 36 -6.78 -6.28 8.19
C PHE A 36 -7.55 -6.07 6.88
N VAL A 37 -8.54 -5.17 6.88
CA VAL A 37 -9.39 -4.90 5.69
C VAL A 37 -8.60 -4.24 4.57
N GLY A 38 -7.67 -3.36 4.90
CA GLY A 38 -6.81 -2.67 3.93
C GLY A 38 -6.04 -3.64 3.03
N ASN A 39 -5.69 -4.84 3.50
CA ASN A 39 -5.08 -5.87 2.67
C ASN A 39 -6.11 -6.80 2.01
N VAL A 40 -7.31 -7.02 2.55
CA VAL A 40 -8.28 -7.95 1.93
C VAL A 40 -9.05 -7.26 0.80
N ASN A 41 -8.41 -7.21 -0.37
CA ASN A 41 -8.96 -6.63 -1.60
C ASN A 41 -8.38 -7.33 -2.85
N LEU A 42 -8.90 -6.99 -4.03
CA LEU A 42 -8.46 -7.56 -5.32
C LEU A 42 -6.97 -7.32 -5.63
N THR A 43 -6.43 -6.15 -5.30
CA THR A 43 -5.03 -5.78 -5.59
C THR A 43 -4.04 -6.60 -4.79
N ALA A 44 -4.29 -6.75 -3.49
CA ALA A 44 -3.47 -7.61 -2.65
C ALA A 44 -3.55 -9.06 -3.11
N MET A 45 -4.74 -9.57 -3.44
CA MET A 45 -4.84 -10.93 -3.97
C MET A 45 -4.09 -11.07 -5.31
N ALA A 46 -4.13 -10.05 -6.17
CA ALA A 46 -3.36 -10.02 -7.42
C ALA A 46 -1.84 -9.99 -7.17
N THR A 47 -1.36 -9.40 -6.08
CA THR A 47 0.05 -9.49 -5.66
C THR A 47 0.51 -10.93 -5.51
N GLY A 48 -0.33 -11.81 -4.97
CA GLY A 48 -0.06 -13.25 -4.87
C GLY A 48 0.06 -13.94 -6.24
N VAL A 49 -0.80 -13.55 -7.18
CA VAL A 49 -0.75 -14.03 -8.57
C VAL A 49 0.55 -13.60 -9.24
N VAL A 50 0.94 -12.33 -9.06
CA VAL A 50 2.21 -11.79 -9.57
C VAL A 50 3.39 -12.51 -8.94
N ALA A 51 3.38 -12.72 -7.62
CA ALA A 51 4.43 -13.43 -6.91
C ALA A 51 4.68 -14.83 -7.49
N LEU A 52 3.62 -15.62 -7.72
CA LEU A 52 3.78 -16.94 -8.33
C LEU A 52 4.29 -16.87 -9.78
N SER A 53 3.89 -15.83 -10.53
CA SER A 53 4.32 -15.65 -11.92
C SER A 53 5.82 -15.36 -12.10
N ILE A 54 6.54 -15.04 -11.01
CA ILE A 54 8.00 -14.84 -11.04
C ILE A 54 8.77 -16.14 -11.36
N GLY A 55 8.17 -17.30 -11.09
CA GLY A 55 8.71 -18.60 -11.50
C GLY A 55 9.29 -19.46 -10.38
N ALA A 56 9.22 -19.03 -9.12
CA ALA A 56 9.39 -19.94 -7.99
C ALA A 56 8.19 -20.91 -7.93
N ASN A 57 8.42 -22.17 -7.50
CA ASN A 57 7.29 -23.05 -7.26
C ASN A 57 6.40 -22.54 -6.11
N LEU A 58 5.22 -23.14 -5.96
CA LEU A 58 4.21 -22.64 -5.02
C LEU A 58 4.71 -22.60 -3.58
N ILE A 59 5.38 -23.65 -3.08
CA ILE A 59 5.87 -23.66 -1.68
C ILE A 59 6.92 -22.59 -1.41
N TRP A 60 7.89 -22.39 -2.32
CA TRP A 60 8.91 -21.35 -2.14
C TRP A 60 8.32 -19.94 -2.31
N THR A 61 7.35 -19.78 -3.21
CA THR A 61 6.55 -18.54 -3.33
C THR A 61 5.81 -18.23 -2.02
N LEU A 62 5.16 -19.21 -1.40
CA LEU A 62 4.44 -19.04 -0.13
C LEU A 62 5.39 -18.68 1.02
N ILE A 63 6.55 -19.33 1.10
CA ILE A 63 7.57 -19.01 2.11
C ILE A 63 8.08 -17.58 1.91
N ALA A 64 8.38 -17.18 0.67
CA ALA A 64 8.80 -15.81 0.36
C ALA A 64 7.69 -14.78 0.68
N ILE A 65 6.42 -15.11 0.44
CA ILE A 65 5.26 -14.31 0.84
C ILE A 65 5.21 -14.12 2.35
N VAL A 66 5.40 -15.20 3.13
CA VAL A 66 5.41 -15.13 4.59
C VAL A 66 6.53 -14.22 5.06
N LEU A 67 7.76 -14.47 4.62
CA LEU A 67 8.93 -13.73 5.07
C LEU A 67 8.88 -12.26 4.63
N GLY A 68 8.51 -11.99 3.37
CA GLY A 68 8.39 -10.64 2.83
C GLY A 68 7.29 -9.85 3.55
N SER A 69 6.16 -10.50 3.87
CA SER A 69 5.08 -9.85 4.61
C SER A 69 5.54 -9.49 6.02
N LEU A 70 6.13 -10.44 6.74
CA LEU A 70 6.62 -10.21 8.10
C LEU A 70 7.71 -9.13 8.14
N PHE A 71 8.60 -9.09 7.15
CA PHE A 71 9.67 -8.11 7.03
C PHE A 71 9.15 -6.71 6.69
N GLY A 72 8.37 -6.56 5.62
CA GLY A 72 7.87 -5.24 5.21
C GLY A 72 6.90 -4.64 6.24
N THR A 73 6.01 -5.47 6.80
CA THR A 73 5.06 -5.01 7.82
C THR A 73 5.78 -4.59 9.11
N PHE A 74 6.96 -5.15 9.42
CA PHE A 74 7.71 -4.80 10.63
C PHE A 74 8.08 -3.33 10.62
N PHE A 75 8.69 -2.87 9.52
CA PHE A 75 9.06 -1.46 9.37
C PHE A 75 7.83 -0.56 9.23
N MET A 76 6.84 -0.98 8.44
CA MET A 76 5.55 -0.28 8.31
C MET A 76 4.90 -0.05 9.69
N ALA A 77 4.88 -1.03 10.58
CA ALA A 77 4.28 -0.91 11.90
C ALA A 77 5.04 0.06 12.83
N PHE A 78 6.37 0.19 12.68
CA PHE A 78 7.14 1.19 13.41
C PHE A 78 6.84 2.62 12.96
N HIS A 79 6.55 2.84 11.68
CA HIS A 79 6.03 4.13 11.22
C HIS A 79 4.70 4.46 11.89
N SER A 80 3.79 3.48 11.97
CA SER A 80 2.48 3.66 12.63
C SER A 80 2.62 4.07 14.10
N ALA A 81 3.63 3.54 14.79
CA ALA A 81 3.91 3.86 16.19
C ALA A 81 4.30 5.34 16.43
N GLN A 82 4.74 6.07 15.41
CA GLN A 82 5.10 7.49 15.51
C GLN A 82 3.86 8.38 15.58
N GLY A 83 2.79 7.99 14.87
CA GLY A 83 1.56 8.77 14.72
C GLY A 83 0.96 9.26 16.04
N PRO A 84 0.71 8.41 17.05
CA PRO A 84 0.12 8.85 18.31
C PRO A 84 0.98 9.88 19.04
N GLN A 85 2.32 9.78 18.98
CA GLN A 85 3.19 10.73 19.65
C GLN A 85 3.18 12.08 18.92
N LEU A 86 3.38 12.06 17.60
CA LEU A 86 3.57 13.28 16.81
C LEU A 86 2.25 13.98 16.47
N GLY A 87 1.16 13.24 16.29
CA GLY A 87 -0.13 13.78 15.83
C GLY A 87 -0.06 14.36 14.42
N LEU A 88 0.84 13.85 13.58
CA LEU A 88 1.12 14.35 12.22
C LEU A 88 0.90 13.23 11.18
N PRO A 89 0.45 13.57 9.97
CA PRO A 89 0.45 12.61 8.86
C PRO A 89 1.87 12.18 8.50
N GLN A 90 2.03 10.94 8.02
CA GLN A 90 3.36 10.32 7.89
C GLN A 90 4.30 11.13 6.99
N LEU A 91 3.82 11.54 5.83
CA LEU A 91 4.63 12.27 4.86
C LEU A 91 5.09 13.63 5.42
N VAL A 92 4.29 14.27 6.26
CA VAL A 92 4.68 15.54 6.91
C VAL A 92 5.79 15.33 7.94
N GLN A 93 5.82 14.18 8.62
CA GLN A 93 6.90 13.84 9.55
C GLN A 93 8.27 13.80 8.84
N SER A 94 8.32 13.46 7.56
CA SER A 94 9.54 13.45 6.74
C SER A 94 10.27 14.80 6.70
N ARG A 95 9.58 15.93 6.92
CA ARG A 95 10.22 17.26 6.96
C ARG A 95 11.28 17.37 8.07
N ALA A 96 11.18 16.59 9.14
CA ALA A 96 12.19 16.64 10.20
C ALA A 96 13.55 16.05 9.79
N GLN A 97 13.56 15.11 8.84
CA GLN A 97 14.77 14.47 8.31
C GLN A 97 15.25 15.15 7.02
N PHE A 98 14.31 15.51 6.15
CA PHE A 98 14.58 15.98 4.78
C PHE A 98 14.40 17.49 4.58
N GLY A 99 14.00 18.23 5.62
CA GLY A 99 13.71 19.66 5.53
C GLY A 99 12.37 19.98 4.84
N TYR A 100 11.96 21.24 4.92
CA TYR A 100 10.63 21.69 4.47
C TYR A 100 10.39 21.44 2.97
N ILE A 101 11.33 21.84 2.11
CA ILE A 101 11.32 21.65 0.66
C ILE A 101 11.93 20.30 0.29
N GLY A 102 13.01 19.89 0.95
CA GLY A 102 13.70 18.64 0.60
C GLY A 102 12.80 17.40 0.77
N ALA A 103 11.91 17.37 1.77
CA ALA A 103 10.91 16.30 1.89
C ALA A 103 9.99 16.21 0.67
N ALA A 104 9.59 17.35 0.11
CA ALA A 104 8.70 17.41 -1.04
C ALA A 104 9.39 16.87 -2.31
N VAL A 105 10.65 17.26 -2.54
CA VAL A 105 11.42 16.84 -3.73
C VAL A 105 11.88 15.39 -3.64
N THR A 106 12.28 14.94 -2.45
CA THR A 106 12.93 13.63 -2.31
C THR A 106 11.97 12.52 -1.91
N VAL A 107 10.97 12.76 -1.06
CA VAL A 107 10.11 11.68 -0.55
C VAL A 107 8.72 11.73 -1.17
N TRP A 108 8.12 12.92 -1.27
CA TRP A 108 6.72 13.02 -1.68
C TRP A 108 6.50 12.73 -3.16
N ILE A 109 7.50 12.96 -4.02
CA ILE A 109 7.46 12.50 -5.42
C ILE A 109 7.29 10.99 -5.50
N PHE A 110 8.02 10.22 -4.69
CA PHE A 110 7.90 8.76 -4.67
C PHE A 110 6.59 8.29 -4.03
N ALA A 111 6.08 9.03 -3.04
CA ALA A 111 4.73 8.79 -2.55
C ALA A 111 3.68 9.01 -3.64
N LEU A 112 3.81 10.04 -4.50
CA LEU A 112 2.91 10.24 -5.63
C LEU A 112 3.02 9.11 -6.67
N ILE A 113 4.23 8.63 -6.94
CA ILE A 113 4.45 7.45 -7.79
C ILE A 113 3.78 6.21 -7.18
N ASN A 114 3.86 6.03 -5.87
CA ASN A 114 3.15 4.98 -5.14
C ASN A 114 1.63 5.05 -5.36
N TYR A 115 1.04 6.21 -5.09
CA TYR A 115 -0.40 6.43 -5.31
C TYR A 115 -0.81 6.18 -6.75
N TRP A 116 -0.01 6.62 -7.73
CA TRP A 116 -0.26 6.37 -9.15
C TRP A 116 -0.18 4.88 -9.48
N ALA A 117 0.87 4.17 -9.08
CA ALA A 117 1.08 2.77 -9.38
C ALA A 117 -0.01 1.87 -8.79
N TYR A 118 -0.38 2.10 -7.52
CA TYR A 118 -1.48 1.38 -6.88
C TYR A 118 -2.82 1.71 -7.56
N ASN A 119 -3.15 2.99 -7.76
CA ASN A 119 -4.41 3.34 -8.42
C ASN A 119 -4.50 2.82 -9.86
N THR A 120 -3.39 2.73 -10.60
CA THR A 120 -3.36 2.09 -11.94
C THR A 120 -3.64 0.59 -11.84
N SER A 121 -3.13 -0.07 -10.81
CA SER A 121 -3.36 -1.49 -10.59
C SER A 121 -4.82 -1.74 -10.16
N ASP A 122 -5.32 -0.94 -9.21
CA ASP A 122 -6.70 -0.94 -8.77
C ASP A 122 -7.68 -0.63 -9.93
N ALA A 123 -7.30 0.28 -10.83
CA ALA A 123 -8.07 0.63 -12.01
C ALA A 123 -8.28 -0.56 -12.95
N ILE A 124 -7.20 -1.28 -13.26
CA ILE A 124 -7.26 -2.45 -14.15
C ILE A 124 -8.11 -3.55 -13.51
N LEU A 125 -7.88 -3.84 -12.23
CA LEU A 125 -8.59 -4.90 -11.50
C LEU A 125 -10.07 -4.58 -11.29
N SER A 126 -10.41 -3.34 -10.94
CA SER A 126 -11.80 -2.93 -10.77
C SER A 126 -12.56 -2.97 -12.10
N GLY A 127 -11.94 -2.55 -13.20
CA GLY A 127 -12.49 -2.67 -14.55
C GLY A 127 -12.77 -4.12 -14.93
N GLY A 128 -11.79 -5.02 -14.77
CA GLY A 128 -11.96 -6.45 -15.03
C GLY A 128 -13.02 -7.10 -14.15
N ALA A 129 -13.06 -6.76 -12.85
CA ALA A 129 -14.08 -7.26 -11.92
C ALA A 129 -15.50 -6.81 -12.31
N ILE A 130 -15.68 -5.53 -12.67
CA ILE A 130 -16.99 -5.02 -13.10
C ILE A 130 -17.42 -5.65 -14.42
N ASN A 131 -16.50 -5.86 -15.36
CA ASN A 131 -16.80 -6.56 -16.61
C ASN A 131 -17.20 -8.03 -16.34
N ALA A 132 -16.52 -8.72 -15.42
CA ALA A 132 -16.89 -10.09 -15.03
C ALA A 132 -18.27 -10.16 -14.36
N LEU A 133 -18.65 -9.15 -13.59
CA LEU A 133 -19.96 -9.05 -12.94
C LEU A 133 -21.08 -8.64 -13.91
N ILE A 134 -20.77 -7.72 -14.83
CA ILE A 134 -21.70 -7.14 -15.80
C ILE A 134 -21.00 -7.12 -17.17
N PRO A 135 -21.09 -8.21 -17.95
CA PRO A 135 -20.34 -8.36 -19.21
C PRO A 135 -20.60 -7.28 -20.27
N SER A 136 -21.74 -6.59 -20.18
CA SER A 136 -22.08 -5.47 -21.07
C SER A 136 -21.31 -4.18 -20.78
N ILE A 137 -20.64 -4.06 -19.63
CA ILE A 137 -19.80 -2.92 -19.27
C ILE A 137 -18.36 -3.24 -19.62
N PRO A 138 -17.74 -2.55 -20.61
CA PRO A 138 -16.33 -2.75 -20.93
C PRO A 138 -15.43 -2.41 -19.73
N ALA A 139 -14.32 -3.13 -19.55
CA ALA A 139 -13.40 -2.92 -18.43
C ALA A 139 -12.91 -1.46 -18.30
N SER A 140 -12.70 -0.76 -19.43
CA SER A 140 -12.33 0.66 -19.44
C SER A 140 -13.40 1.59 -18.83
N ILE A 141 -14.68 1.25 -19.00
CA ILE A 141 -15.81 1.97 -18.39
C ILE A 141 -16.00 1.53 -16.94
N GLY A 142 -15.84 0.24 -16.65
CA GLY A 142 -15.87 -0.30 -15.28
C GLY A 142 -14.87 0.42 -14.38
N PHE A 143 -13.66 0.66 -14.87
CA PHE A 143 -12.68 1.48 -14.16
C PHE A 143 -13.20 2.89 -13.83
N ILE A 144 -13.76 3.61 -14.81
CA ILE A 144 -14.28 4.98 -14.59
C ILE A 144 -15.36 4.97 -13.50
N ILE A 145 -16.24 3.97 -13.52
CA ILE A 145 -17.27 3.80 -12.48
C ILE A 145 -16.62 3.62 -11.11
N ALA A 146 -15.64 2.70 -10.99
CA ALA A 146 -14.92 2.45 -9.74
C ALA A 146 -14.21 3.72 -9.21
N ALA A 147 -13.53 4.45 -10.09
CA ALA A 147 -12.83 5.69 -9.75
C ALA A 147 -13.79 6.78 -9.24
N VAL A 148 -14.96 6.93 -9.87
CA VAL A 148 -16.00 7.87 -9.42
C VAL A 148 -16.52 7.48 -8.04
N VAL A 149 -16.85 6.21 -7.83
CA VAL A 149 -17.31 5.71 -6.52
C VAL A 149 -16.25 5.93 -5.44
N ALA A 150 -15.00 5.55 -5.69
CA ALA A 150 -13.90 5.76 -4.76
C ALA A 150 -13.66 7.25 -4.45
N SER A 151 -13.74 8.11 -5.46
CA SER A 151 -13.60 9.57 -5.27
C SER A 151 -14.71 10.15 -4.41
N VAL A 152 -15.95 9.65 -4.53
CA VAL A 152 -17.07 10.05 -3.67
C VAL A 152 -16.82 9.61 -2.23
N ILE A 153 -16.34 8.38 -2.01
CA ILE A 153 -15.99 7.87 -0.66
C ILE A 153 -14.85 8.70 -0.04
N ALA A 154 -13.84 9.09 -0.84
CA ALA A 154 -12.69 9.87 -0.40
C ALA A 154 -13.07 11.26 0.18
N ILE A 155 -14.24 11.81 -0.17
CA ILE A 155 -14.71 13.11 0.35
C ILE A 155 -14.94 13.06 1.86
N TYR A 156 -15.31 11.91 2.40
CA TYR A 156 -15.74 11.77 3.79
C TYR A 156 -14.60 11.46 4.78
N GLY A 157 -13.39 11.14 4.29
CA GLY A 157 -12.15 11.16 5.08
C GLY A 157 -12.01 10.11 6.20
N TYR A 158 -11.29 10.45 7.27
CA TYR A 158 -10.74 9.50 8.26
C TYR A 158 -11.81 8.67 8.99
N ASP A 159 -12.85 9.31 9.53
CA ASP A 159 -13.84 8.64 10.37
C ASP A 159 -14.72 7.66 9.56
N GLN A 160 -15.05 8.02 8.32
CA GLN A 160 -15.82 7.14 7.44
C GLN A 160 -15.00 5.92 6.99
N ILE A 161 -13.69 6.08 6.73
CA ILE A 161 -12.81 4.94 6.40
C ILE A 161 -12.79 3.94 7.56
N HIS A 162 -12.71 4.40 8.81
CA HIS A 162 -12.77 3.52 9.98
C HIS A 162 -14.12 2.81 10.10
N ALA A 163 -15.23 3.52 9.86
CA ALA A 163 -16.57 2.95 9.89
C ALA A 163 -16.74 1.86 8.81
N VAL A 164 -16.33 2.15 7.58
CA VAL A 164 -16.37 1.20 6.45
C VAL A 164 -15.51 -0.02 6.75
N ASN A 165 -14.27 0.16 7.22
CA ASN A 165 -13.39 -0.97 7.56
C ASN A 165 -13.96 -1.82 8.70
N LYS A 166 -14.63 -1.22 9.68
CA LYS A 166 -15.30 -1.98 10.74
C LYS A 166 -16.45 -2.86 10.19
N ILE A 167 -17.20 -2.35 9.21
CA ILE A 167 -18.29 -3.10 8.57
C ILE A 167 -17.74 -4.21 7.67
N LEU A 168 -16.69 -3.91 6.90
CA LEU A 168 -16.09 -4.84 5.94
C LEU A 168 -15.27 -5.95 6.60
N LEU A 169 -14.81 -5.78 7.85
CA LEU A 169 -13.97 -6.76 8.54
C LEU A 169 -14.55 -8.19 8.52
N TRP A 170 -15.81 -8.35 8.93
CA TRP A 170 -16.43 -9.68 8.99
C TRP A 170 -16.67 -10.29 7.60
N PRO A 171 -17.27 -9.57 6.62
CA PRO A 171 -17.33 -10.03 5.25
C PRO A 171 -15.97 -10.43 4.67
N SER A 172 -14.92 -9.65 4.93
CA SER A 172 -13.53 -9.94 4.51
C SER A 172 -13.00 -11.24 5.13
N ILE A 173 -13.19 -11.47 6.43
CA ILE A 173 -12.78 -12.72 7.08
C ILE A 173 -13.55 -13.91 6.51
N VAL A 174 -14.87 -13.79 6.37
CA VAL A 174 -15.73 -14.86 5.88
C VAL A 174 -15.37 -15.23 4.44
N ILE A 175 -15.20 -14.24 3.56
CA ILE A 175 -14.87 -14.54 2.17
C ILE A 175 -13.49 -15.17 2.03
N MET A 176 -12.51 -14.72 2.82
CA MET A 176 -11.17 -15.31 2.83
C MET A 176 -11.20 -16.76 3.31
N ALA A 177 -11.97 -17.07 4.37
CA ALA A 177 -12.15 -18.44 4.84
C ALA A 177 -12.82 -19.34 3.79
N LEU A 178 -13.89 -18.85 3.14
CA LEU A 178 -14.58 -19.58 2.09
C LEU A 178 -13.68 -19.81 0.87
N LEU A 179 -12.95 -18.79 0.42
CA LEU A 179 -11.99 -18.96 -0.69
C LEU A 179 -10.86 -19.92 -0.33
N THR A 180 -10.39 -19.95 0.92
CA THR A 180 -9.45 -20.98 1.38
C THR A 180 -10.03 -22.38 1.22
N VAL A 181 -11.30 -22.60 1.59
CA VAL A 181 -11.99 -23.88 1.30
C VAL A 181 -12.05 -24.13 -0.20
N GLY A 182 -12.41 -23.12 -1.01
CA GLY A 182 -12.47 -23.21 -2.48
C GLY A 182 -11.16 -23.63 -3.13
N VAL A 183 -10.01 -23.19 -2.61
CA VAL A 183 -8.69 -23.63 -3.09
C VAL A 183 -8.52 -25.14 -2.89
N PHE A 184 -8.89 -25.67 -1.73
CA PHE A 184 -8.78 -27.11 -1.46
C PHE A 184 -9.81 -27.94 -2.24
N THR A 185 -11.02 -27.43 -2.48
CA THR A 185 -12.04 -28.14 -3.28
C THR A 185 -11.70 -28.14 -4.77
N ARG A 186 -11.02 -27.10 -5.28
CA ARG A 186 -10.55 -27.05 -6.67
C ARG A 186 -9.51 -28.15 -6.96
N GLY A 187 -8.72 -28.54 -5.97
CA GLY A 187 -7.95 -29.79 -5.94
C GLY A 187 -6.84 -29.93 -6.99
N SER A 188 -6.51 -28.89 -7.76
CA SER A 188 -5.53 -28.95 -8.84
C SER A 188 -4.28 -28.14 -8.51
N PHE A 189 -3.21 -28.82 -8.12
CA PHE A 189 -1.89 -28.22 -8.02
C PHE A 189 -0.95 -28.89 -9.04
N PRO A 190 -0.10 -28.13 -9.75
CA PRO A 190 0.83 -28.70 -10.70
C PRO A 190 1.84 -29.61 -9.97
N ALA A 191 2.36 -30.61 -10.69
CA ALA A 191 3.41 -31.47 -10.16
C ALA A 191 4.61 -30.63 -9.69
N GLY A 192 5.13 -30.93 -8.49
CA GLY A 192 6.23 -30.17 -7.90
C GLY A 192 5.85 -28.83 -7.26
N ALA A 193 4.56 -28.47 -7.18
CA ALA A 193 4.10 -27.26 -6.49
C ALA A 193 4.63 -27.17 -5.05
N PHE A 194 4.70 -28.32 -4.36
CA PHE A 194 5.20 -28.43 -2.99
C PHE A 194 6.58 -29.10 -2.87
N ASP A 195 7.34 -29.16 -3.97
CA ASP A 195 8.69 -29.72 -3.94
C ASP A 195 9.68 -28.76 -3.26
N LEU A 196 10.31 -29.21 -2.18
CA LEU A 196 11.34 -28.44 -1.47
C LEU A 196 12.73 -28.59 -2.09
N GLY A 197 12.95 -29.54 -3.01
CA GLY A 197 14.27 -29.83 -3.58
C GLY A 197 14.78 -28.79 -4.58
N ASN A 198 13.89 -28.12 -5.32
CA ASN A 198 14.26 -27.19 -6.39
C ASN A 198 14.20 -25.71 -5.94
N PHE A 199 14.99 -25.37 -4.92
CA PHE A 199 15.08 -23.98 -4.45
C PHE A 199 15.86 -23.11 -5.43
N GLN A 200 15.24 -22.01 -5.86
CA GLN A 200 15.87 -21.00 -6.72
C GLN A 200 15.90 -19.66 -5.99
N LEU A 201 17.10 -19.22 -5.60
CA LEU A 201 17.29 -18.03 -4.77
C LEU A 201 16.83 -16.74 -5.47
N ALA A 202 17.11 -16.58 -6.76
CA ALA A 202 16.75 -15.37 -7.50
C ALA A 202 15.23 -15.10 -7.53
N PRO A 203 14.37 -16.02 -8.03
CA PRO A 203 12.93 -15.79 -8.01
C PRO A 203 12.37 -15.74 -6.59
N PHE A 204 12.93 -16.49 -5.63
CA PHE A 204 12.53 -16.39 -4.22
C PHE A 204 12.75 -14.98 -3.65
N MET A 205 13.93 -14.39 -3.89
CA MET A 205 14.24 -13.05 -3.43
C MET A 205 13.43 -11.98 -4.15
N THR A 206 13.17 -12.13 -5.45
CA THR A 206 12.28 -11.23 -6.18
C THR A 206 10.86 -11.25 -5.59
N VAL A 207 10.31 -12.43 -5.26
CA VAL A 207 9.02 -12.54 -4.57
C VAL A 207 9.08 -11.87 -3.19
N PHE A 208 10.14 -12.12 -2.43
CA PHE A 208 10.33 -11.49 -1.13
C PHE A 208 10.31 -9.95 -1.24
N VAL A 209 11.04 -9.37 -2.20
CA VAL A 209 11.11 -7.91 -2.43
C VAL A 209 9.77 -7.37 -2.90
N ILE A 210 9.05 -8.05 -3.78
CA ILE A 210 7.68 -7.65 -4.21
C ILE A 210 6.75 -7.54 -3.00
N ILE A 211 6.74 -8.56 -2.13
CA ILE A 211 5.83 -8.63 -1.00
C ILE A 211 6.23 -7.64 0.10
N ALA A 212 7.53 -7.52 0.38
CA ALA A 212 8.04 -6.51 1.29
C ALA A 212 7.74 -5.09 0.77
N GLY A 213 7.92 -4.86 -0.54
CA GLY A 213 7.59 -3.62 -1.23
C GLY A 213 6.12 -3.24 -1.12
N PHE A 214 5.23 -4.23 -1.24
CA PHE A 214 3.80 -4.00 -1.01
C PHE A 214 3.55 -3.47 0.41
N GLN A 215 4.06 -4.17 1.42
CA GLN A 215 3.85 -3.79 2.83
C GLN A 215 4.52 -2.45 3.18
N LEU A 216 5.72 -2.19 2.65
CA LEU A 216 6.39 -0.89 2.79
C LEU A 216 5.61 0.22 2.07
N GLY A 217 4.90 -0.10 0.99
CA GLY A 217 4.02 0.83 0.28
C GLY A 217 2.91 1.41 1.16
N TRP A 218 2.54 0.77 2.27
CA TRP A 218 1.63 1.33 3.28
C TRP A 218 2.30 2.29 4.26
N ALA A 219 3.63 2.28 4.38
CA ALA A 219 4.34 3.10 5.35
C ALA A 219 4.03 4.61 5.21
N PRO A 220 3.89 5.21 4.01
CA PRO A 220 3.43 6.59 3.84
C PRO A 220 2.03 6.92 4.37
N TYR A 221 1.23 5.90 4.71
CA TYR A 221 -0.18 6.04 5.09
C TYR A 221 -0.36 5.82 6.59
N VAL A 222 0.51 5.02 7.22
CA VAL A 222 0.16 4.38 8.50
C VAL A 222 -0.02 5.35 9.67
N SER A 223 0.72 6.47 9.69
CA SER A 223 0.51 7.51 10.71
C SER A 223 -0.75 8.32 10.50
N ASP A 224 -1.32 8.35 9.29
CA ASP A 224 -2.56 9.08 9.03
C ASP A 224 -3.72 8.42 9.79
N TYR A 225 -3.64 7.10 9.96
CA TYR A 225 -4.59 6.27 10.72
C TYR A 225 -4.31 6.23 12.22
N SER A 226 -3.06 6.41 12.65
CA SER A 226 -2.71 6.36 14.08
C SER A 226 -2.57 7.73 14.75
N ARG A 227 -2.45 8.83 14.00
CA ARG A 227 -2.25 10.19 14.56
C ARG A 227 -3.38 10.72 15.43
N TYR A 228 -4.59 10.20 15.27
CA TYR A 228 -5.74 10.58 16.09
C TYR A 228 -5.79 9.80 17.41
N LEU A 229 -4.97 8.78 17.61
CA LEU A 229 -4.95 8.05 18.88
C LEU A 229 -4.36 8.88 20.02
N PRO A 230 -4.79 8.65 21.27
CA PRO A 230 -4.17 9.25 22.45
C PRO A 230 -2.64 9.12 22.47
N GLY A 231 -1.94 10.23 22.78
CA GLY A 231 -0.48 10.27 22.69
C GLY A 231 0.28 9.48 23.76
N ASN A 232 -0.43 8.93 24.76
CA ASN A 232 0.14 8.12 25.84
C ASN A 232 0.08 6.60 25.58
N ILE A 233 -0.41 6.16 24.41
CA ILE A 233 -0.52 4.72 24.08
C ILE A 233 0.85 4.04 23.97
N GLY A 234 1.87 4.79 23.56
CA GLY A 234 3.23 4.27 23.39
C GLY A 234 3.42 3.41 22.14
N VAL A 235 4.67 3.00 21.92
CA VAL A 235 5.12 2.30 20.69
C VAL A 235 4.57 0.88 20.63
N GLY A 236 4.69 0.10 21.70
CA GLY A 236 4.37 -1.33 21.72
C GLY A 236 2.93 -1.67 21.31
N PRO A 237 1.89 -1.07 21.93
CA PRO A 237 0.50 -1.34 21.55
C PRO A 237 0.18 -0.93 20.12
N THR A 238 0.66 0.25 19.68
CA THR A 238 0.45 0.75 18.32
C THR A 238 1.12 -0.15 17.29
N PHE A 239 2.37 -0.54 17.53
CA PHE A 239 3.08 -1.52 16.72
C PHE A 239 2.30 -2.83 16.63
N LYS A 240 1.88 -3.40 17.77
CA LYS A 240 1.20 -4.71 17.80
C LYS A 240 -0.11 -4.73 17.00
N TRP A 241 -0.94 -3.71 17.18
CA TRP A 241 -2.25 -3.63 16.53
C TRP A 241 -2.20 -3.18 15.06
N THR A 242 -1.04 -2.69 14.61
CA THR A 242 -0.75 -2.53 13.17
C THR A 242 -0.11 -3.78 12.58
N TYR A 243 0.91 -4.33 13.25
CA TYR A 243 1.73 -5.43 12.76
C TYR A 243 0.95 -6.73 12.62
N LEU A 244 0.32 -7.22 13.70
CA LEU A 244 -0.33 -8.54 13.67
C LEU A 244 -1.47 -8.62 12.65
N PRO A 245 -2.42 -7.65 12.60
CA PRO A 245 -3.53 -7.75 11.69
C PRO A 245 -3.09 -7.56 10.23
N SER A 246 -2.14 -6.65 9.96
CA SER A 246 -1.62 -6.43 8.60
C SER A 246 -0.80 -7.62 8.09
N ALA A 247 0.11 -8.16 8.92
CA ALA A 247 0.93 -9.30 8.52
C ALA A 247 0.04 -10.54 8.29
N LEU A 248 -0.92 -10.79 9.19
CA LEU A 248 -1.86 -11.90 9.04
C LEU A 248 -2.70 -11.78 7.77
N SER A 249 -3.34 -10.63 7.55
CA SER A 249 -4.18 -10.41 6.37
C SER A 249 -3.36 -10.43 5.08
N GLY A 250 -2.16 -9.84 5.09
CA GLY A 250 -1.22 -9.84 3.97
C GLY A 250 -0.79 -11.24 3.59
N VAL A 251 -0.24 -12.02 4.53
CA VAL A 251 0.15 -13.42 4.28
C VAL A 251 -1.03 -14.22 3.74
N TRP A 252 -2.21 -14.07 4.34
CA TRP A 252 -3.39 -14.81 3.93
C TRP A 252 -3.82 -14.44 2.50
N VAL A 253 -3.98 -13.15 2.19
CA VAL A 253 -4.48 -12.71 0.87
C VAL A 253 -3.47 -12.92 -0.25
N PHE A 254 -2.18 -12.68 -0.01
CA PHE A 254 -1.12 -12.96 -0.99
C PHE A 254 -1.00 -14.46 -1.23
N GLY A 255 -1.02 -15.27 -0.16
CA GLY A 255 -1.00 -16.72 -0.29
C GLY A 255 -2.21 -17.23 -1.07
N MET A 256 -3.41 -16.72 -0.79
CA MET A 256 -4.63 -17.04 -1.54
C MET A 256 -4.51 -16.69 -3.02
N GLY A 257 -3.90 -15.55 -3.36
CA GLY A 257 -3.60 -15.18 -4.74
C GLY A 257 -2.71 -16.20 -5.45
N ALA A 258 -1.61 -16.62 -4.80
CA ALA A 258 -0.71 -17.63 -5.34
C ALA A 258 -1.41 -18.98 -5.50
N PHE A 259 -2.18 -19.42 -4.50
CA PHE A 259 -2.97 -20.65 -4.62
C PHE A 259 -4.00 -20.58 -5.75
N ALA A 260 -4.66 -19.44 -5.94
CA ALA A 260 -5.69 -19.27 -6.94
C ALA A 260 -5.16 -19.36 -8.38
N SER A 261 -3.95 -18.88 -8.64
CA SER A 261 -3.29 -18.96 -9.95
C SER A 261 -2.45 -20.22 -10.14
N SER A 262 -2.15 -20.98 -9.09
CA SER A 262 -1.27 -22.15 -9.17
C SER A 262 -1.64 -23.23 -10.19
N PRO A 263 -2.92 -23.56 -10.46
CA PRO A 263 -3.25 -24.71 -11.30
C PRO A 263 -2.70 -24.61 -12.73
N ASP A 264 -2.62 -23.40 -13.29
CA ASP A 264 -2.17 -23.16 -14.67
C ASP A 264 -1.17 -22.01 -14.79
N GLY A 265 -1.01 -21.15 -13.78
CA GLY A 265 -0.14 -19.97 -13.79
C GLY A 265 -0.50 -18.93 -14.85
N THR A 266 -1.63 -19.07 -15.55
CA THR A 266 -1.96 -18.30 -16.76
C THR A 266 -3.22 -17.47 -16.62
N LEU A 267 -4.08 -17.79 -15.63
CA LEU A 267 -5.28 -16.99 -15.37
C LEU A 267 -4.92 -15.57 -14.97
N THR A 268 -5.70 -14.61 -15.48
CA THR A 268 -5.70 -13.24 -14.96
C THR A 268 -6.16 -13.28 -13.49
N PRO A 269 -5.78 -12.28 -12.66
CA PRO A 269 -6.18 -12.24 -11.26
C PRO A 269 -7.70 -12.42 -11.07
N ILE A 270 -8.52 -11.70 -11.82
CA ILE A 270 -9.99 -11.78 -11.73
C ILE A 270 -10.50 -13.20 -12.08
N ALA A 271 -9.96 -13.81 -13.13
CA ALA A 271 -10.35 -15.15 -13.54
C ALA A 271 -9.92 -16.22 -12.52
N ALA A 272 -8.72 -16.11 -11.96
CA ALA A 272 -8.21 -16.98 -10.91
C ALA A 272 -9.14 -16.96 -9.67
N PHE A 273 -9.56 -15.77 -9.25
CA PHE A 273 -10.39 -15.61 -8.05
C PHE A 273 -11.80 -16.12 -8.27
N LYS A 274 -12.38 -15.83 -9.45
CA LYS A 274 -13.70 -16.36 -9.82
C LYS A 274 -13.69 -17.88 -9.84
N ALA A 275 -12.66 -18.49 -10.43
CA ALA A 275 -12.52 -19.96 -10.51
C ALA A 275 -12.41 -20.62 -9.14
N VAL A 276 -11.68 -20.03 -8.20
CA VAL A 276 -11.61 -20.51 -6.81
C VAL A 276 -12.95 -20.37 -6.09
N GLY A 277 -13.70 -19.29 -6.33
CA GLY A 277 -15.04 -19.19 -5.74
C GLY A 277 -16.00 -20.23 -6.32
N ASP A 278 -16.02 -20.38 -7.64
CA ASP A 278 -16.93 -21.29 -8.34
C ASP A 278 -16.66 -22.78 -8.05
N SER A 279 -15.49 -23.13 -7.49
CA SER A 279 -15.20 -24.50 -7.02
C SER A 279 -15.93 -24.89 -5.73
N ILE A 280 -16.55 -23.93 -5.02
CA ILE A 280 -17.43 -24.22 -3.89
C ILE A 280 -18.82 -24.55 -4.43
N PHE A 281 -19.38 -23.64 -5.23
CA PHE A 281 -20.57 -23.85 -6.05
C PHE A 281 -20.61 -22.83 -7.19
N ASN A 282 -21.26 -23.20 -8.29
CA ASN A 282 -21.35 -22.34 -9.47
C ASN A 282 -22.04 -21.00 -9.15
N GLY A 283 -21.34 -19.89 -9.39
CA GLY A 283 -21.82 -18.53 -9.15
C GLY A 283 -21.24 -17.89 -7.88
N PHE A 284 -20.64 -18.66 -6.97
CA PHE A 284 -19.99 -18.11 -5.79
C PHE A 284 -18.79 -17.22 -6.14
N GLY A 285 -18.10 -17.49 -7.24
CA GLY A 285 -17.00 -16.66 -7.73
C GLY A 285 -17.39 -15.20 -7.94
N LEU A 286 -18.61 -14.95 -8.42
CA LEU A 286 -19.11 -13.58 -8.59
C LEU A 286 -19.37 -12.90 -7.24
N ILE A 287 -19.90 -13.64 -6.26
CA ILE A 287 -20.12 -13.12 -4.89
C ILE A 287 -18.77 -12.75 -4.25
N ALA A 288 -17.77 -13.61 -4.41
CA ALA A 288 -16.41 -13.35 -3.93
C ALA A 288 -15.81 -12.09 -4.57
N LEU A 289 -15.96 -11.93 -5.89
CA LEU A 289 -15.51 -10.75 -6.60
C LEU A 289 -16.19 -9.47 -6.10
N VAL A 290 -17.50 -9.50 -5.80
CA VAL A 290 -18.18 -8.31 -5.24
C VAL A 290 -17.55 -7.89 -3.91
N ILE A 291 -17.33 -8.82 -2.98
CA ILE A 291 -16.77 -8.49 -1.66
C ILE A 291 -15.34 -7.95 -1.80
N LEU A 292 -14.50 -8.59 -2.61
CA LEU A 292 -13.13 -8.13 -2.86
C LEU A 292 -13.09 -6.79 -3.60
N LEU A 293 -14.05 -6.53 -4.50
CA LEU A 293 -14.21 -5.24 -5.19
C LEU A 293 -14.62 -4.15 -4.20
N LEU A 294 -15.50 -4.42 -3.23
CA LEU A 294 -15.83 -3.44 -2.19
C LEU A 294 -14.61 -3.07 -1.34
N GLY A 295 -13.78 -4.06 -0.97
CA GLY A 295 -12.49 -3.82 -0.32
C GLY A 295 -11.55 -2.98 -1.19
N LEU A 296 -11.49 -3.28 -2.50
CA LEU A 296 -10.69 -2.51 -3.45
C LEU A 296 -11.15 -1.05 -3.54
N LEU A 297 -12.46 -0.81 -3.65
CA LEU A 297 -13.02 0.55 -3.71
C LEU A 297 -12.70 1.37 -2.45
N ALA A 298 -12.68 0.73 -1.29
CA ALA A 298 -12.25 1.36 -0.05
C ALA A 298 -10.77 1.78 -0.11
N VAL A 299 -9.88 0.90 -0.62
CA VAL A 299 -8.45 1.22 -0.81
C VAL A 299 -8.25 2.30 -1.87
N MET A 300 -8.97 2.26 -2.98
CA MET A 300 -8.94 3.32 -4.00
C MET A 300 -9.32 4.68 -3.41
N ALA A 301 -10.30 4.72 -2.50
CA ALA A 301 -10.70 5.96 -1.82
C ALA A 301 -9.56 6.49 -0.92
N ILE A 302 -8.87 5.61 -0.20
CA ILE A 302 -7.68 5.94 0.60
C ILE A 302 -6.58 6.51 -0.31
N ASN A 303 -6.32 5.86 -1.44
CA ASN A 303 -5.29 6.28 -2.40
C ASN A 303 -5.62 7.63 -3.04
N ALA A 304 -6.87 7.85 -3.45
CA ALA A 304 -7.31 9.14 -4.01
C ALA A 304 -7.21 10.26 -2.97
N TYR A 305 -7.63 10.00 -1.73
CA TYR A 305 -7.53 10.95 -0.63
C TYR A 305 -6.06 11.32 -0.35
N GLY A 306 -5.22 10.33 -0.04
CA GLY A 306 -3.82 10.51 0.29
C GLY A 306 -3.00 11.15 -0.84
N GLY A 307 -3.20 10.70 -2.07
CA GLY A 307 -2.53 11.26 -3.24
C GLY A 307 -2.90 12.71 -3.50
N SER A 308 -4.18 13.09 -3.31
CA SER A 308 -4.61 14.48 -3.48
C SER A 308 -3.96 15.40 -2.45
N LEU A 309 -3.85 14.94 -1.20
CA LEU A 309 -3.18 15.67 -0.13
C LEU A 309 -1.68 15.79 -0.38
N ALA A 310 -1.02 14.71 -0.81
CA ALA A 310 0.39 14.71 -1.16
C ALA A 310 0.68 15.73 -2.27
N LEU A 311 -0.14 15.76 -3.33
CA LEU A 311 0.03 16.69 -4.45
C LEU A 311 -0.12 18.15 -4.00
N ILE A 312 -1.18 18.46 -3.23
CA ILE A 312 -1.42 19.81 -2.72
C ILE A 312 -0.31 20.26 -1.78
N SER A 313 0.14 19.37 -0.89
CA SER A 313 1.19 19.67 0.08
C SER A 313 2.53 19.92 -0.60
N MET A 314 2.83 19.13 -1.64
CA MET A 314 4.02 19.30 -2.46
C MET A 314 4.01 20.68 -3.13
N LEU A 315 2.88 21.10 -3.71
CA LEU A 315 2.72 22.44 -4.28
C LEU A 315 2.87 23.54 -3.21
N ASP A 316 2.23 23.36 -2.05
CA ASP A 316 2.31 24.30 -0.91
C ASP A 316 3.75 24.50 -0.42
N SER A 317 4.60 23.49 -0.55
CA SER A 317 6.01 23.55 -0.14
C SER A 317 6.84 24.54 -0.97
N PHE A 318 6.42 24.82 -2.22
CA PHE A 318 7.07 25.81 -3.08
C PHE A 318 6.34 27.14 -3.11
N LYS A 319 5.00 27.12 -3.08
CA LYS A 319 4.15 28.30 -3.12
C LYS A 319 2.93 28.07 -2.23
N PRO A 320 2.65 28.92 -1.24
CA PRO A 320 1.51 28.72 -0.35
C PRO A 320 0.20 28.52 -1.12
N VAL A 321 -0.48 27.40 -0.85
CA VAL A 321 -1.75 27.02 -1.48
C VAL A 321 -2.83 26.89 -0.42
N LYS A 322 -3.93 27.64 -0.57
CA LYS A 322 -5.13 27.40 0.25
C LYS A 322 -5.85 26.16 -0.28
N PRO A 323 -6.04 25.09 0.51
CA PRO A 323 -6.67 23.86 0.03
C PRO A 323 -8.19 24.04 -0.14
N THR A 324 -8.60 24.65 -1.26
CA THR A 324 -10.02 24.81 -1.63
C THR A 324 -10.60 23.51 -2.21
N LYS A 325 -11.94 23.38 -2.22
CA LYS A 325 -12.62 22.25 -2.89
C LYS A 325 -12.19 22.10 -4.35
N THR A 326 -12.07 23.22 -5.07
CA THR A 326 -11.63 23.24 -6.46
C THR A 326 -10.25 22.64 -6.64
N ILE A 327 -9.26 23.05 -5.82
CA ILE A 327 -7.89 22.53 -5.93
C ILE A 327 -7.83 21.04 -5.62
N ARG A 328 -8.59 20.57 -4.63
CA ARG A 328 -8.71 19.14 -4.33
C ARG A 328 -9.31 18.36 -5.50
N MET A 329 -10.41 18.85 -6.08
CA MET A 329 -11.02 18.22 -7.25
C MET A 329 -10.07 18.20 -8.44
N THR A 330 -9.35 19.30 -8.71
CA THR A 330 -8.35 19.36 -9.78
C THR A 330 -7.23 18.35 -9.55
N ALA A 331 -6.71 18.23 -8.32
CA ALA A 331 -5.69 17.24 -7.98
C ALA A 331 -6.16 15.79 -8.23
N VAL A 332 -7.39 15.47 -7.81
CA VAL A 332 -7.99 14.14 -8.03
C VAL A 332 -8.19 13.88 -9.51
N ILE A 333 -8.71 14.85 -10.28
CA ILE A 333 -8.92 14.70 -11.73
C ILE A 333 -7.60 14.50 -12.45
N LEU A 334 -6.56 15.30 -12.15
CA LEU A 334 -5.25 15.16 -12.78
C LEU A 334 -4.64 13.78 -12.55
N MET A 335 -4.69 13.29 -11.31
CA MET A 335 -4.22 11.95 -10.97
C MET A 335 -5.06 10.88 -11.65
N GLY A 336 -6.39 11.02 -11.65
CA GLY A 336 -7.32 10.10 -12.30
C GLY A 336 -7.08 9.98 -13.81
N VAL A 337 -6.80 11.10 -14.49
CA VAL A 337 -6.45 11.10 -15.93
C VAL A 337 -5.12 10.38 -16.17
N ALA A 338 -4.10 10.64 -15.35
CA ALA A 338 -2.81 9.94 -15.46
C ALA A 338 -2.98 8.42 -15.24
N VAL A 339 -3.73 8.03 -14.20
CA VAL A 339 -4.06 6.64 -13.89
C VAL A 339 -4.82 5.99 -15.05
N TRP A 340 -5.84 6.67 -15.60
CA TRP A 340 -6.64 6.19 -16.73
C TRP A 340 -5.78 5.93 -17.96
N ALA A 341 -4.92 6.89 -18.32
CA ALA A 341 -4.05 6.76 -19.48
C ALA A 341 -3.07 5.59 -19.31
N THR A 342 -2.45 5.44 -18.15
CA THR A 342 -1.55 4.31 -17.88
C THR A 342 -2.30 2.98 -17.88
N ALA A 343 -3.46 2.90 -17.21
CA ALA A 343 -4.27 1.68 -17.16
C ALA A 343 -4.69 1.23 -18.56
N ALA A 344 -5.05 2.16 -19.44
CA ALA A 344 -5.40 1.87 -20.83
C ALA A 344 -4.21 1.33 -21.65
N ILE A 345 -2.99 1.79 -21.38
CA ILE A 345 -1.76 1.33 -22.06
C ILE A 345 -1.31 -0.04 -21.55
N VAL A 346 -1.40 -0.26 -20.23
CA VAL A 346 -0.97 -1.51 -19.58
C VAL A 346 -1.99 -2.62 -19.85
N GLY A 347 -3.27 -2.39 -19.53
CA GLY A 347 -4.34 -3.37 -19.62
C GLY A 347 -4.11 -4.63 -18.76
N GLU A 348 -5.03 -5.59 -18.83
CA GLU A 348 -4.87 -6.85 -18.09
C GLU A 348 -3.68 -7.69 -18.60
N ALA A 349 -3.40 -7.63 -19.90
CA ALA A 349 -2.35 -8.45 -20.54
C ALA A 349 -0.93 -8.17 -20.02
N LYS A 350 -0.63 -6.92 -19.64
CA LYS A 350 0.69 -6.52 -19.10
C LYS A 350 0.66 -6.26 -17.61
N PHE A 351 -0.46 -6.55 -16.93
CA PHE A 351 -0.67 -6.25 -15.52
C PHE A 351 0.43 -6.84 -14.63
N ASN A 352 0.73 -8.14 -14.75
CA ASN A 352 1.70 -8.80 -13.88
C ASN A 352 3.10 -8.18 -13.99
N VAL A 353 3.54 -7.87 -15.22
CA VAL A 353 4.84 -7.25 -15.47
C VAL A 353 4.87 -5.81 -14.95
N PHE A 354 3.85 -5.01 -15.24
CA PHE A 354 3.76 -3.65 -14.74
C PHE A 354 3.75 -3.62 -13.21
N TYR A 355 2.87 -4.40 -12.59
CA TYR A 355 2.62 -4.37 -11.16
C TYR A 355 3.78 -4.97 -10.36
N GLY A 356 4.35 -6.09 -10.83
CA GLY A 356 5.55 -6.68 -10.21
C GLY A 356 6.72 -5.71 -10.20
N ASN A 357 7.04 -5.08 -11.34
CA ASN A 357 8.09 -4.06 -11.39
C ASN A 357 7.75 -2.85 -10.50
N ALA A 358 6.49 -2.39 -10.50
CA ALA A 358 6.07 -1.28 -9.66
C ALA A 358 6.33 -1.57 -8.17
N LEU A 359 5.95 -2.75 -7.67
CA LEU A 359 6.19 -3.13 -6.27
C LEU A 359 7.68 -3.20 -5.91
N VAL A 360 8.51 -3.73 -6.82
CA VAL A 360 9.97 -3.76 -6.66
C VAL A 360 10.55 -2.33 -6.62
N PHE A 361 10.17 -1.46 -7.56
CA PHE A 361 10.61 -0.07 -7.57
C PHE A 361 10.17 0.68 -6.31
N LEU A 362 8.95 0.45 -5.83
CA LEU A 362 8.47 1.04 -4.58
C LEU A 362 9.27 0.54 -3.38
N ALA A 363 9.65 -0.74 -3.35
CA ALA A 363 10.57 -1.27 -2.33
C ALA A 363 11.90 -0.51 -2.35
N TYR A 364 12.47 -0.27 -3.53
CA TYR A 364 13.75 0.43 -3.67
C TYR A 364 13.68 1.87 -3.18
N LEU A 365 12.58 2.56 -3.45
CA LEU A 365 12.39 3.96 -3.07
C LEU A 365 12.06 4.11 -1.58
N PHE A 366 11.23 3.24 -1.01
CA PHE A 366 10.83 3.37 0.38
C PHE A 366 11.82 2.76 1.38
N THR A 367 12.70 1.85 0.97
CA THR A 367 13.71 1.27 1.88
C THR A 367 14.63 2.33 2.51
N PRO A 368 15.34 3.19 1.74
CA PRO A 368 16.21 4.21 2.34
C PRO A 368 15.42 5.26 3.11
N TRP A 369 14.23 5.65 2.64
CA TRP A 369 13.37 6.58 3.39
C TRP A 369 12.95 6.00 4.75
N THR A 370 12.51 4.73 4.76
CA THR A 370 12.13 3.97 5.96
C THR A 370 13.30 3.94 6.94
N ALA A 371 14.49 3.54 6.47
CA ALA A 371 15.69 3.49 7.30
C ALA A 371 16.00 4.86 7.93
N ILE A 372 16.04 5.93 7.12
CA ILE A 372 16.35 7.28 7.61
C ILE A 372 15.32 7.76 8.63
N ASN A 373 14.03 7.61 8.33
CA ASN A 373 12.97 8.08 9.20
C ASN A 373 12.94 7.31 10.54
N LEU A 374 13.06 5.97 10.50
CA LEU A 374 13.06 5.15 11.71
C LEU A 374 14.33 5.39 12.55
N ILE A 375 15.50 5.52 11.92
CA ILE A 375 16.74 5.85 12.63
C ILE A 375 16.66 7.23 13.28
N ASP A 376 16.16 8.24 12.56
CA ASP A 376 15.99 9.58 13.12
C ASP A 376 15.03 9.57 14.32
N TYR A 377 13.88 8.89 14.18
CA TYR A 377 12.86 8.86 15.23
C TYR A 377 13.30 8.06 16.46
N PHE A 378 13.78 6.82 16.30
CA PHE A 378 14.06 5.93 17.43
C PHE A 378 15.43 6.18 18.07
N PHE A 379 16.44 6.57 17.28
CA PHE A 379 17.83 6.62 17.76
C PHE A 379 18.38 8.05 17.88
N VAL A 380 18.17 8.89 16.87
CA VAL A 380 18.76 10.25 16.85
C VAL A 380 17.96 11.20 17.75
N ARG A 381 16.66 11.35 17.49
CA ARG A 381 15.77 12.29 18.18
C ARG A 381 14.96 11.66 19.29
N LYS A 382 14.88 10.32 19.32
CA LYS A 382 14.22 9.54 20.38
C LYS A 382 12.76 9.99 20.62
N GLY A 383 12.03 10.23 19.54
CA GLY A 383 10.64 10.72 19.56
C GLY A 383 10.46 12.19 19.96
N SER A 384 11.54 12.95 20.20
CA SER A 384 11.46 14.35 20.61
C SER A 384 11.54 15.30 19.41
N TYR A 385 10.41 15.92 19.07
CA TYR A 385 10.27 16.84 17.94
C TYR A 385 9.58 18.13 18.37
N VAL A 386 10.06 19.26 17.84
CA VAL A 386 9.35 20.54 17.92
C VAL A 386 8.36 20.64 16.74
N ILE A 387 7.11 20.21 16.96
CA ILE A 387 6.09 20.08 15.91
C ILE A 387 5.85 21.40 15.15
N LYS A 388 5.82 22.54 15.84
CA LYS A 388 5.60 23.86 15.19
C LYS A 388 6.67 24.20 14.17
N GLU A 389 7.90 23.75 14.37
CA GLU A 389 9.02 24.04 13.46
C GLU A 389 8.98 23.19 12.19
N ILE A 390 8.25 22.06 12.17
CA ILE A 390 8.04 21.22 10.97
C ILE A 390 7.26 21.98 9.87
N PHE A 391 6.45 22.94 10.27
CA PHE A 391 5.63 23.76 9.36
C PHE A 391 6.32 25.07 8.94
N LYS A 392 7.55 25.33 9.39
CA LYS A 392 8.29 26.55 9.06
C LYS A 392 9.41 26.23 8.07
N LYS A 393 9.42 26.94 6.94
CA LYS A 393 10.48 26.84 5.94
C LYS A 393 11.87 27.18 6.52
N ASP A 394 11.93 28.23 7.33
CA ASP A 394 13.16 28.71 7.99
C ASP A 394 13.26 28.26 9.46
N GLY A 395 12.61 27.14 9.79
CA GLY A 395 12.64 26.56 11.13
C GLY A 395 13.89 25.71 11.41
N ILE A 396 13.95 25.10 12.60
CA ILE A 396 15.13 24.32 13.05
C ILE A 396 15.47 23.10 12.18
N TYR A 397 14.52 22.60 11.37
CA TYR A 397 14.73 21.47 10.44
C TYR A 397 15.27 21.93 9.08
N GLY A 398 15.32 23.24 8.84
CA GLY A 398 15.80 23.87 7.63
C GLY A 398 14.93 23.60 6.39
N SER A 399 15.22 24.34 5.32
CA SER A 399 14.49 24.19 4.06
C SER A 399 14.87 22.90 3.31
N TRP A 400 16.15 22.50 3.33
CA TRP A 400 16.64 21.38 2.51
C TRP A 400 17.05 20.13 3.29
N GLY A 401 17.24 20.17 4.63
CA GLY A 401 17.61 18.98 5.41
C GLY A 401 18.71 18.11 4.78
N TRP A 402 19.89 18.69 4.51
CA TRP A 402 20.92 18.07 3.66
C TRP A 402 21.38 16.67 4.13
N ARG A 403 21.36 16.42 5.45
CA ARG A 403 21.78 15.12 6.02
C ARG A 403 20.87 13.97 5.56
N GLY A 404 19.55 14.16 5.66
CA GLY A 404 18.57 13.14 5.24
C GLY A 404 18.59 12.96 3.71
N ASN A 405 18.61 14.06 2.96
CA ASN A 405 18.64 13.99 1.50
C ASN A 405 19.92 13.32 0.97
N LEU A 406 21.09 13.65 1.52
CA LEU A 406 22.34 13.03 1.11
C LEU A 406 22.38 11.54 1.48
N ALA A 407 21.93 11.17 2.68
CA ALA A 407 21.83 9.77 3.08
C ALA A 407 20.90 8.97 2.15
N TYR A 408 19.77 9.56 1.74
CA TYR A 408 18.83 8.92 0.82
C TYR A 408 19.42 8.74 -0.57
N LEU A 409 20.06 9.78 -1.12
CA LEU A 409 20.72 9.71 -2.42
C LEU A 409 21.84 8.68 -2.41
N ILE A 410 22.68 8.65 -1.37
CA ILE A 410 23.73 7.64 -1.22
C ILE A 410 23.11 6.24 -1.15
N GLY A 411 22.07 6.05 -0.32
CA GLY A 411 21.36 4.77 -0.21
C GLY A 411 20.89 4.26 -1.57
N ILE A 412 20.13 5.08 -2.31
CA ILE A 412 19.68 4.71 -3.66
C ILE A 412 20.84 4.40 -4.60
N LEU A 413 21.89 5.24 -4.61
CA LEU A 413 23.06 5.04 -5.49
C LEU A 413 23.79 3.72 -5.19
N VAL A 414 23.89 3.32 -3.92
CA VAL A 414 24.50 2.06 -3.51
C VAL A 414 23.58 0.87 -3.84
N MET A 415 22.25 1.05 -3.79
CA MET A 415 21.29 0.01 -4.15
C MET A 415 21.23 -0.27 -5.67
N ILE A 416 21.45 0.72 -6.53
CA ILE A 416 21.31 0.60 -8.00
C ILE A 416 22.07 -0.62 -8.58
N PRO A 417 23.34 -0.87 -8.25
CA PRO A 417 24.07 -2.05 -8.73
C PRO A 417 23.44 -3.41 -8.38
N PHE A 418 22.55 -3.45 -7.39
CA PHE A 418 21.86 -4.64 -6.89
C PHE A 418 20.41 -4.77 -7.39
N PHE A 419 19.89 -3.78 -8.15
CA PHE A 419 18.52 -3.85 -8.65
C PHE A 419 18.30 -5.04 -9.58
N VAL A 420 17.14 -5.66 -9.46
CA VAL A 420 16.65 -6.74 -10.34
C VAL A 420 15.21 -6.41 -10.73
N THR A 421 15.06 -5.87 -11.92
CA THR A 421 13.77 -5.54 -12.53
C THR A 421 13.74 -6.10 -13.95
N SER A 422 12.55 -6.20 -14.56
CA SER A 422 12.45 -6.62 -15.95
C SER A 422 13.26 -5.75 -16.94
N PRO A 423 13.25 -4.41 -16.85
CA PRO A 423 14.04 -3.57 -17.78
C PRO A 423 15.51 -3.41 -17.40
N TYR A 424 15.90 -3.71 -16.16
CA TYR A 424 17.25 -3.46 -15.66
C TYR A 424 17.65 -4.45 -14.58
N VAL A 425 18.81 -5.10 -14.78
CA VAL A 425 19.51 -5.88 -13.76
C VAL A 425 20.87 -5.24 -13.55
N GLY A 426 21.17 -4.82 -12.31
CA GLY A 426 22.42 -4.16 -11.97
C GLY A 426 23.64 -5.09 -12.12
N PRO A 427 24.84 -4.55 -12.39
CA PRO A 427 26.03 -5.35 -12.67
C PRO A 427 26.46 -6.26 -11.51
N ILE A 428 26.23 -5.84 -10.25
CA ILE A 428 26.53 -6.67 -9.08
C ILE A 428 25.46 -7.75 -8.91
N ALA A 429 24.17 -7.42 -9.10
CA ALA A 429 23.13 -8.44 -9.11
C ALA A 429 23.40 -9.51 -10.18
N GLN A 430 23.79 -9.12 -11.40
CA GLN A 430 24.14 -10.06 -12.48
C GLN A 430 25.26 -11.03 -12.08
N SER A 431 26.33 -10.53 -11.44
CA SER A 431 27.44 -11.38 -10.98
C SER A 431 27.06 -12.28 -9.81
N LEU A 432 26.02 -11.93 -9.06
CA LEU A 432 25.44 -12.70 -7.96
C LEU A 432 24.25 -13.57 -8.39
N GLY A 433 24.13 -13.90 -9.68
CA GLY A 433 23.08 -14.78 -10.19
C GLY A 433 21.70 -14.14 -10.34
N SER A 434 21.66 -12.82 -10.53
CA SER A 434 20.44 -12.01 -10.67
C SER A 434 19.51 -12.08 -9.46
N VAL A 435 20.08 -12.20 -8.27
CA VAL A 435 19.36 -12.18 -6.99
C VAL A 435 19.19 -10.75 -6.52
N ASP A 436 17.97 -10.37 -6.15
CA ASP A 436 17.68 -9.03 -5.63
C ASP A 436 18.07 -8.90 -4.15
N TYR A 437 19.22 -8.28 -3.90
CA TYR A 437 19.69 -7.96 -2.55
C TYR A 437 19.47 -6.50 -2.17
N SER A 438 18.87 -5.68 -3.05
CA SER A 438 18.99 -4.23 -2.94
C SER A 438 18.46 -3.68 -1.62
N ILE A 439 17.40 -4.27 -1.06
CA ILE A 439 16.76 -3.78 0.17
C ILE A 439 17.56 -4.07 1.46
N PHE A 440 18.66 -4.83 1.35
CA PHE A 440 19.57 -5.12 2.47
C PHE A 440 20.89 -4.33 2.41
N VAL A 441 21.10 -3.59 1.31
CA VAL A 441 22.27 -2.76 1.06
C VAL A 441 21.93 -1.31 1.40
#